data_AF-A0A1G8B598-F1
#
_entry.id   AF-A0A1G8B598-F1
#
_cell.length_a   1.000
_cell.length_b   1.000
_cell.length_c   1.000
_cell.angle_alpha   90.00
_cell.angle_beta   90.00
_cell.angle_gamma   90.00
#
_symmetry.space_group_name_H-M   'P 1'
#
loop_
_entity.id
_entity.type
_entity.pdbx_description
1 polymer ?
#
loop_
_entity_poly.entity_id
_entity_poly.type
_entity_poly.pdbx_seq_one_letter_code
_entity_poly.pdbx_strand_id
1 'polypeptide(L)'
;MASDTSESPGGKADPEHLVESRIPKDIRDRYEIHSYRSAALILSENHPEAFTDLLAALRAFSITTDMIRRAGGNESQIPKLFSTVLRPRGWHETSIQGDLLVTISWRENDEGAGKTSVKKTRTMNFERYLDGHQIDYVKDGVAFDLEWNSKDQTFDRDLYAFSAFAHTGVIDVAVLVTRSAALNPVFRQLGESLDRNGNVEWKRNGEPRMIREKYGASTTWMGKLLYRLNAGRNGGCPVLAIGIGPKCIEDWPHDC
;
A
#
# COMPACT_ATOMS: atom_id res chain seq x y z
N MET A 1 1.14 -3.14 -26.93
CA MET A 1 0.47 -2.42 -25.83
C MET A 1 1.44 -2.40 -24.67
N ALA A 2 1.72 -1.25 -24.06
CA ALA A 2 2.59 -1.20 -22.88
C ALA A 2 1.97 -2.08 -21.79
N SER A 3 2.76 -2.93 -21.13
CA SER A 3 2.26 -3.73 -20.03
C SER A 3 1.96 -2.81 -18.85
N ASP A 4 0.74 -2.87 -18.29
CA ASP A 4 0.37 -2.17 -17.04
C ASP A 4 0.99 -2.84 -15.81
N THR A 5 2.25 -3.26 -15.92
CA THR A 5 3.04 -4.00 -14.94
C THR A 5 4.50 -3.64 -15.13
N SER A 6 5.27 -3.64 -14.05
CA SER A 6 6.71 -3.44 -14.06
C SER A 6 7.37 -4.54 -13.24
N GLU A 7 8.37 -5.21 -13.79
CA GLU A 7 9.05 -6.32 -13.12
C GLU A 7 10.13 -5.85 -12.13
N SER A 8 10.50 -4.56 -12.17
CA SER A 8 11.55 -4.00 -11.34
C SER A 8 11.23 -2.55 -10.91
N PRO A 9 11.83 -2.09 -9.81
CA PRO A 9 11.76 -0.69 -9.44
C PRO A 9 12.41 0.19 -10.52
N GLY A 10 11.78 1.32 -10.82
CA GLY A 10 12.29 2.30 -11.78
C GLY A 10 13.26 3.28 -11.12
N GLY A 11 13.80 4.22 -11.89
CA GLY A 11 14.82 5.17 -11.41
C GLY A 11 14.40 6.14 -10.29
N LYS A 12 13.16 6.07 -9.81
CA LYS A 12 12.67 6.81 -8.63
C LYS A 12 12.74 5.99 -7.33
N ALA A 13 13.03 4.71 -7.42
CA ALA A 13 13.22 3.86 -6.26
C ALA A 13 14.58 4.17 -5.60
N ASP A 14 14.64 4.00 -4.30
CA ASP A 14 15.85 4.19 -3.53
C ASP A 14 16.85 3.05 -3.83
N PRO A 15 18.16 3.33 -3.78
CA PRO A 15 19.19 2.29 -3.94
C PRO A 15 19.00 1.12 -2.96
N GLU A 16 19.14 -0.10 -3.46
CA GLU A 16 18.91 -1.33 -2.69
C GLU A 16 19.75 -1.39 -1.41
N HIS A 17 21.03 -1.01 -1.46
CA HIS A 17 21.90 -1.00 -0.28
C HIS A 17 21.38 -0.11 0.88
N LEU A 18 20.66 0.97 0.58
CA LEU A 18 20.03 1.81 1.62
C LEU A 18 18.87 1.06 2.27
N VAL A 19 18.06 0.38 1.48
CA VAL A 19 16.96 -0.46 1.98
C VAL A 19 17.51 -1.60 2.84
N GLU A 20 18.54 -2.31 2.36
CA GLU A 20 19.16 -3.41 3.10
C GLU A 20 19.79 -2.99 4.42
N SER A 21 20.30 -1.76 4.51
CA SER A 21 20.86 -1.20 5.74
C SER A 21 19.82 -0.89 6.81
N ARG A 22 18.53 -0.78 6.43
CA ARG A 22 17.41 -0.46 7.33
C ARG A 22 16.54 -1.67 7.62
N ILE A 23 16.36 -2.55 6.64
CA ILE A 23 15.48 -3.71 6.80
C ILE A 23 16.26 -4.96 7.20
N PRO A 24 15.94 -5.58 8.36
CA PRO A 24 16.61 -6.78 8.85
C PRO A 24 16.59 -7.94 7.84
N LYS A 25 17.68 -8.73 7.83
CA LYS A 25 17.86 -9.85 6.90
C LYS A 25 16.72 -10.88 7.01
N ASP A 26 16.25 -11.18 8.21
CA ASP A 26 15.17 -12.15 8.43
C ASP A 26 13.85 -11.73 7.75
N ILE A 27 13.60 -10.42 7.62
CA ILE A 27 12.48 -9.91 6.82
C ILE A 27 12.81 -10.02 5.33
N ARG A 28 13.98 -9.57 4.89
CA ARG A 28 14.38 -9.62 3.47
C ARG A 28 14.43 -11.05 2.91
N ASP A 29 14.65 -12.04 3.75
CA ASP A 29 14.62 -13.45 3.36
C ASP A 29 13.21 -13.96 3.03
N ARG A 30 12.17 -13.29 3.55
CA ARG A 30 10.76 -13.67 3.42
C ARG A 30 9.96 -12.76 2.49
N TYR A 31 10.43 -11.52 2.31
CA TYR A 31 9.72 -10.47 1.59
C TYR A 31 10.60 -9.83 0.50
N GLU A 32 9.97 -9.51 -0.62
CA GLU A 32 10.50 -8.57 -1.62
C GLU A 32 10.26 -7.13 -1.12
N ILE A 33 11.26 -6.24 -1.17
CA ILE A 33 11.14 -4.90 -0.55
C ILE A 33 11.70 -3.83 -1.45
N HIS A 34 10.89 -2.80 -1.70
CA HIS A 34 11.26 -1.65 -2.51
C HIS A 34 10.89 -0.36 -1.80
N SER A 35 11.82 0.58 -1.73
CA SER A 35 11.61 1.88 -1.09
C SER A 35 11.55 2.97 -2.14
N TYR A 36 10.65 3.94 -1.96
CA TYR A 36 10.51 5.12 -2.81
C TYR A 36 10.53 6.37 -1.95
N ARG A 37 11.30 7.38 -2.38
CA ARG A 37 11.46 8.67 -1.67
C ARG A 37 11.97 8.50 -0.24
N SER A 38 12.95 7.63 -0.06
CA SER A 38 13.58 7.35 1.23
C SER A 38 12.64 6.79 2.30
N ALA A 39 11.56 6.10 1.90
CA ALA A 39 10.55 5.56 2.80
C ALA A 39 11.16 4.65 3.90
N ALA A 40 12.04 3.72 3.53
CA ALA A 40 12.70 2.84 4.50
C ALA A 40 13.49 3.64 5.56
N LEU A 41 14.19 4.70 5.12
CA LEU A 41 14.97 5.57 6.01
C LEU A 41 14.07 6.36 6.94
N ILE A 42 13.08 7.07 6.39
CA ILE A 42 12.11 7.87 7.15
C ILE A 42 11.42 7.00 8.20
N LEU A 43 10.94 5.83 7.80
CA LEU A 43 10.28 4.89 8.70
C LEU A 43 11.21 4.46 9.83
N SER A 44 12.45 4.08 9.53
CA SER A 44 13.39 3.56 10.54
C SER A 44 13.93 4.63 11.50
N GLU A 45 14.13 5.86 11.04
CA GLU A 45 14.80 6.91 11.83
C GLU A 45 13.79 7.84 12.52
N ASN A 46 12.69 8.20 11.85
CA ASN A 46 11.72 9.15 12.39
C ASN A 46 10.58 8.45 13.15
N HIS A 47 10.26 7.20 12.81
CA HIS A 47 9.14 6.45 13.41
C HIS A 47 9.56 5.08 13.96
N PRO A 48 10.59 5.00 14.84
CA PRO A 48 11.17 3.73 15.28
C PRO A 48 10.18 2.80 16.02
N GLU A 49 9.20 3.35 16.73
CA GLU A 49 8.16 2.54 17.40
C GLU A 49 7.21 1.89 16.38
N ALA A 50 6.67 2.68 15.45
CA ALA A 50 5.84 2.17 14.36
C ALA A 50 6.61 1.18 13.49
N PHE A 51 7.88 1.44 13.20
CA PHE A 51 8.75 0.52 12.48
C PHE A 51 8.91 -0.81 13.22
N THR A 52 9.12 -0.78 14.54
CA THR A 52 9.20 -1.99 15.37
C THR A 52 7.91 -2.80 15.31
N ASP A 53 6.75 -2.14 15.37
CA ASP A 53 5.44 -2.79 15.25
C ASP A 53 5.26 -3.47 13.89
N LEU A 54 5.63 -2.79 12.81
CA LEU A 54 5.56 -3.32 11.45
C LEU A 54 6.50 -4.51 11.26
N LEU A 55 7.73 -4.45 11.76
CA LEU A 55 8.66 -5.59 11.73
C LEU A 55 8.11 -6.76 12.55
N ALA A 56 7.50 -6.51 13.71
CA ALA A 56 6.86 -7.56 14.50
C ALA A 56 5.67 -8.19 13.73
N ALA A 57 4.88 -7.39 13.02
CA ALA A 57 3.78 -7.89 12.20
C ALA A 57 4.26 -8.72 11.02
N LEU A 58 5.31 -8.28 10.31
CA LEU A 58 5.94 -9.05 9.24
C LEU A 58 6.56 -10.36 9.75
N ARG A 59 7.16 -10.37 10.95
CA ARG A 59 7.66 -11.62 11.55
C ARG A 59 6.54 -12.59 11.88
N ALA A 60 5.47 -12.10 12.50
CA ALA A 60 4.33 -12.91 12.92
C ALA A 60 3.45 -13.36 11.75
N PHE A 61 3.48 -12.66 10.62
CA PHE A 61 2.67 -12.98 9.46
C PHE A 61 3.08 -14.34 8.88
N SER A 62 2.10 -15.23 8.78
CA SER A 62 2.29 -16.60 8.36
C SER A 62 0.97 -17.14 7.81
N ILE A 63 1.00 -17.75 6.63
CA ILE A 63 -0.20 -18.25 5.94
C ILE A 63 -0.04 -19.74 5.63
N THR A 64 -1.16 -20.43 5.36
CA THR A 64 -1.13 -21.82 4.91
C THR A 64 -1.62 -21.96 3.47
N THR A 65 -1.30 -23.09 2.84
CA THR A 65 -1.84 -23.43 1.53
C THR A 65 -3.36 -23.50 1.54
N ASP A 66 -3.98 -23.95 2.63
CA ASP A 66 -5.43 -23.95 2.82
C ASP A 66 -6.01 -22.52 2.81
N MET A 67 -5.37 -21.57 3.52
CA MET A 67 -5.77 -20.16 3.49
C MET A 67 -5.70 -19.56 2.09
N ILE A 68 -4.66 -19.90 1.31
CA ILE A 68 -4.52 -19.47 -0.08
C ILE A 68 -5.62 -20.09 -0.96
N ARG A 69 -6.03 -21.33 -0.66
CA ARG A 69 -6.99 -22.10 -1.46
C ARG A 69 -8.43 -21.67 -1.27
N ARG A 70 -8.83 -21.31 -0.05
CA ARG A 70 -10.19 -20.88 0.28
C ARG A 70 -10.59 -19.58 -0.41
N ALA A 71 -11.87 -19.47 -0.74
CA ALA A 71 -12.43 -18.26 -1.35
C ALA A 71 -12.36 -17.07 -0.38
N GLY A 72 -12.01 -15.90 -0.92
CA GLY A 72 -12.12 -14.64 -0.19
C GLY A 72 -13.59 -14.29 0.08
N GLY A 73 -13.88 -13.85 1.31
CA GLY A 73 -15.11 -13.16 1.69
C GLY A 73 -14.83 -11.69 2.04
N ASN A 74 -15.81 -10.97 2.59
CA ASN A 74 -15.68 -9.55 2.94
C ASN A 74 -14.46 -9.21 3.81
N GLU A 75 -13.90 -10.19 4.51
CA GLU A 75 -12.56 -10.09 5.09
C GLU A 75 -11.89 -11.47 4.96
N SER A 76 -11.01 -11.65 3.97
CA SER A 76 -10.20 -12.88 3.93
C SER A 76 -9.41 -13.02 5.25
N GLN A 77 -9.06 -14.25 5.62
CA GLN A 77 -8.34 -14.49 6.89
C GLN A 77 -6.94 -13.86 6.91
N ILE A 78 -6.38 -13.56 5.73
CA ILE A 78 -5.01 -13.08 5.56
C ILE A 78 -4.80 -11.65 6.11
N PRO A 79 -5.62 -10.63 5.76
CA PRO A 79 -5.57 -9.31 6.39
C PRO A 79 -5.67 -9.32 7.92
N LYS A 80 -6.48 -10.24 8.47
CA LYS A 80 -6.66 -10.34 9.93
C LYS A 80 -5.36 -10.67 10.66
N LEU A 81 -4.42 -11.36 10.00
CA LEU A 81 -3.12 -11.69 10.59
C LEU A 81 -2.33 -10.43 10.95
N PHE A 82 -2.36 -9.40 10.10
CA PHE A 82 -1.78 -8.09 10.43
C PHE A 82 -2.59 -7.38 11.50
N SER A 83 -3.93 -7.43 11.41
CA SER A 83 -4.81 -6.79 12.41
C SER A 83 -4.54 -7.29 13.84
N THR A 84 -4.34 -8.60 14.04
CA THR A 84 -4.04 -9.20 15.35
C THR A 84 -2.77 -8.61 15.98
N VAL A 85 -1.82 -8.15 15.17
CA VAL A 85 -0.58 -7.55 15.66
C VAL A 85 -0.72 -6.03 15.80
N LEU A 86 -1.27 -5.36 14.79
CA LEU A 86 -1.28 -3.90 14.70
C LEU A 86 -2.38 -3.25 15.55
N ARG A 87 -3.61 -3.78 15.56
CA ARG A 87 -4.72 -3.16 16.30
C ARG A 87 -4.45 -3.03 17.81
N PRO A 88 -3.93 -4.06 18.51
CA PRO A 88 -3.60 -3.92 19.94
C PRO A 88 -2.46 -2.93 20.23
N ARG A 89 -1.70 -2.52 19.21
CA ARG A 89 -0.57 -1.58 19.31
C ARG A 89 -0.95 -0.14 18.95
N GLY A 90 -2.25 0.16 18.81
CA GLY A 90 -2.75 1.51 18.56
C GLY A 90 -2.78 1.92 17.10
N TRP A 91 -2.79 0.96 16.17
CA TRP A 91 -3.00 1.25 14.75
C TRP A 91 -4.49 1.31 14.42
N HIS A 92 -4.95 2.44 13.89
CA HIS A 92 -6.38 2.71 13.70
C HIS A 92 -6.75 2.97 12.24
N GLU A 93 -7.93 2.53 11.84
CA GLU A 93 -8.52 2.96 10.57
C GLU A 93 -8.79 4.45 10.69
N THR A 94 -8.31 5.20 9.70
CA THR A 94 -8.27 6.66 9.79
C THR A 94 -8.79 7.26 8.50
N SER A 95 -9.68 8.24 8.63
CA SER A 95 -10.05 9.18 7.59
C SER A 95 -9.53 10.57 7.93
N ILE A 96 -9.28 11.39 6.90
CA ILE A 96 -9.02 12.82 7.08
C ILE A 96 -10.10 13.61 6.34
N GLN A 97 -10.46 14.73 6.93
CA GLN A 97 -11.32 15.72 6.31
C GLN A 97 -10.73 17.11 6.56
N GLY A 98 -10.71 17.96 5.53
CA GLY A 98 -10.21 19.33 5.65
C GLY A 98 -10.84 20.28 4.65
N ASP A 99 -11.05 21.52 5.10
CA ASP A 99 -11.49 22.62 4.24
C ASP A 99 -10.27 23.33 3.64
N LEU A 100 -10.42 23.94 2.47
CA LEU A 100 -9.40 24.78 1.86
C LEU A 100 -9.80 26.25 1.89
N LEU A 101 -9.15 27.01 2.76
CA LEU A 101 -9.26 28.47 2.79
C LEU A 101 -8.24 29.10 1.84
N VAL A 102 -8.72 29.69 0.74
CA VAL A 102 -7.88 30.38 -0.25
C VAL A 102 -8.01 31.88 -0.07
N THR A 103 -6.91 32.57 0.24
CA THR A 103 -6.85 34.04 0.25
C THR A 103 -6.03 34.52 -0.95
N ILE A 104 -6.70 35.19 -1.88
CA ILE A 104 -6.07 35.83 -3.04
C ILE A 104 -5.80 37.29 -2.68
N SER A 105 -4.59 37.80 -2.96
CA SER A 105 -4.26 39.21 -2.78
C SER A 105 -3.67 39.82 -4.05
N TRP A 106 -4.10 41.03 -4.40
CA TRP A 106 -3.58 41.78 -5.55
C TRP A 106 -3.41 43.26 -5.20
N ARG A 107 -2.81 44.04 -6.10
CA ARG A 107 -2.66 45.49 -5.96
C ARG A 107 -3.37 46.18 -7.11
N GLU A 108 -4.08 47.24 -6.80
CA GLU A 108 -4.70 48.14 -7.78
C GLU A 108 -4.03 49.51 -7.69
N ASN A 109 -3.84 50.17 -8.84
CA ASN A 109 -3.38 51.56 -8.88
C ASN A 109 -4.59 52.47 -8.75
N ASP A 110 -4.51 53.45 -7.87
CA ASP A 110 -5.54 54.48 -7.76
C ASP A 110 -5.32 55.52 -8.89
N GLU A 111 -6.27 55.63 -9.82
CA GLU A 111 -6.12 56.49 -11.01
C GLU A 111 -6.15 58.00 -10.67
N GLY A 112 -6.50 58.38 -9.43
CA GLY A 112 -6.68 59.77 -9.02
C GLY A 112 -5.62 60.38 -8.09
N ALA A 113 -4.78 59.59 -7.43
CA ALA A 113 -3.78 60.08 -6.47
C ALA A 113 -2.46 59.35 -6.69
N GLY A 114 -1.40 60.12 -7.01
CA GLY A 114 -0.14 59.60 -7.56
C GLY A 114 0.35 58.27 -6.99
N LYS A 115 0.70 57.34 -7.90
CA LYS A 115 1.46 56.07 -7.69
C LYS A 115 1.29 55.38 -6.33
N THR A 116 0.09 55.38 -5.75
CA THR A 116 -0.16 54.68 -4.49
C THR A 116 -0.89 53.38 -4.80
N SER A 117 -0.19 52.25 -4.69
CA SER A 117 -0.79 50.94 -4.92
C SER A 117 -1.55 50.48 -3.67
N VAL A 118 -2.86 50.22 -3.79
CA VAL A 118 -3.68 49.71 -2.68
C VAL A 118 -3.72 48.18 -2.73
N LYS A 119 -3.43 47.53 -1.60
CA LYS A 119 -3.55 46.07 -1.48
C LYS A 119 -5.03 45.69 -1.31
N LYS A 120 -5.50 44.76 -2.15
CA LYS A 120 -6.83 44.15 -2.08
C LYS A 120 -6.70 42.66 -1.78
N THR A 121 -7.71 42.08 -1.15
CA THR A 121 -7.77 40.66 -0.83
C THR A 121 -9.18 40.11 -1.05
N ARG A 122 -9.28 38.85 -1.48
CA ARG A 122 -10.51 38.06 -1.53
C ARG A 122 -10.26 36.69 -0.93
N THR A 123 -11.13 36.27 -0.02
CA THR A 123 -11.07 34.95 0.60
C THR A 123 -12.20 34.07 0.09
N MET A 124 -11.90 32.80 -0.14
CA MET A 124 -12.86 31.75 -0.55
C MET A 124 -12.63 30.55 0.35
N ASN A 125 -13.71 29.94 0.85
CA ASN A 125 -13.64 28.68 1.60
C ASN A 125 -14.22 27.55 0.75
N PHE A 126 -13.46 26.48 0.56
CA PHE A 126 -13.93 25.25 -0.05
C PHE A 126 -14.10 24.20 1.03
N GLU A 127 -15.33 23.99 1.47
CA GLU A 127 -15.65 22.97 2.48
C GLU A 127 -15.36 21.57 1.95
N ARG A 128 -14.86 20.68 2.81
CA ARG A 128 -14.52 19.29 2.49
C ARG A 128 -13.61 19.15 1.26
N TYR A 129 -12.70 20.10 1.07
CA TYR A 129 -11.74 20.06 -0.04
C TYR A 129 -10.88 18.78 -0.02
N LEU A 130 -10.54 18.31 1.18
CA LEU A 130 -9.94 17.00 1.40
C LEU A 130 -11.01 16.11 2.03
N ASP A 131 -11.49 15.11 1.27
CA ASP A 131 -12.48 14.12 1.70
C ASP A 131 -12.23 12.83 0.93
N GLY A 132 -11.26 12.06 1.43
CA GLY A 132 -10.64 10.95 0.70
C GLY A 132 -11.00 9.57 1.22
N HIS A 133 -10.40 8.55 0.61
CA HIS A 133 -10.48 7.18 1.09
C HIS A 133 -9.81 7.02 2.47
N GLN A 134 -10.33 6.08 3.27
CA GLN A 134 -9.74 5.74 4.56
C GLN A 134 -8.48 4.91 4.35
N ILE A 135 -7.55 5.00 5.30
CA ILE A 135 -6.40 4.11 5.38
C ILE A 135 -6.67 3.14 6.53
N ASP A 136 -6.39 1.85 6.32
CA ASP A 136 -6.79 0.79 7.27
C ASP A 136 -6.06 0.92 8.61
N TYR A 137 -4.79 1.33 8.58
CA TYR A 137 -3.92 1.42 9.74
C TYR A 137 -3.06 2.69 9.68
N VAL A 138 -3.31 3.62 10.59
CA VAL A 138 -2.46 4.80 10.82
C VAL A 138 -2.03 4.85 12.28
N LYS A 139 -0.75 5.16 12.52
CA LYS A 139 -0.17 5.40 13.84
C LYS A 139 1.03 6.34 13.70
N ASP A 140 1.07 7.39 14.53
CA ASP A 140 2.24 8.26 14.74
C ASP A 140 2.99 8.68 13.46
N GLY A 141 2.26 9.20 12.47
CA GLY A 141 2.85 9.66 11.21
C GLY A 141 3.13 8.55 10.18
N VAL A 142 2.70 7.31 10.43
CA VAL A 142 2.89 6.18 9.53
C VAL A 142 1.55 5.59 9.10
N ALA A 143 1.38 5.39 7.79
CA ALA A 143 0.28 4.62 7.22
C ALA A 143 0.72 3.20 6.84
N PHE A 144 -0.20 2.24 6.95
CA PHE A 144 -0.02 0.86 6.49
C PHE A 144 -1.32 0.35 5.86
N ASP A 145 -1.22 -0.26 4.67
CA ASP A 145 -2.30 -1.04 4.05
C ASP A 145 -1.78 -2.40 3.54
N LEU A 146 -2.68 -3.37 3.45
CA LEU A 146 -2.42 -4.69 2.86
C LEU A 146 -3.39 -4.98 1.72
N GLU A 147 -2.82 -5.24 0.55
CA GLU A 147 -3.55 -5.65 -0.64
C GLU A 147 -3.20 -7.07 -1.06
N TRP A 148 -3.95 -8.05 -0.56
CA TRP A 148 -3.71 -9.47 -0.84
C TRP A 148 -4.12 -9.89 -2.26
N ASN A 149 -5.41 -9.76 -2.63
CA ASN A 149 -5.90 -10.22 -3.94
C ASN A 149 -7.15 -9.44 -4.40
N SER A 150 -7.16 -8.14 -4.13
CA SER A 150 -8.20 -7.21 -4.56
C SER A 150 -8.08 -6.89 -6.05
N LYS A 151 -9.03 -6.13 -6.60
CA LYS A 151 -8.91 -5.55 -7.95
C LYS A 151 -7.74 -4.57 -7.99
N ASP A 152 -6.99 -4.53 -9.08
CA ASP A 152 -5.79 -3.67 -9.17
C ASP A 152 -6.07 -2.16 -9.08
N GLN A 153 -7.29 -1.71 -9.39
CA GLN A 153 -7.78 -0.35 -9.16
C GLN A 153 -7.67 0.11 -7.70
N THR A 154 -7.65 -0.85 -6.77
CA THR A 154 -7.46 -0.57 -5.35
C THR A 154 -6.15 0.19 -5.10
N PHE A 155 -5.04 -0.19 -5.74
CA PHE A 155 -3.77 0.52 -5.55
C PHE A 155 -3.84 2.01 -5.91
N ASP A 156 -4.62 2.39 -6.92
CA ASP A 156 -4.74 3.79 -7.30
C ASP A 156 -5.46 4.61 -6.21
N ARG A 157 -6.43 4.00 -5.54
CA ARG A 157 -7.15 4.59 -4.42
C ARG A 157 -6.26 4.70 -3.18
N ASP A 158 -5.51 3.65 -2.85
CA ASP A 158 -4.67 3.64 -1.65
C ASP A 158 -3.48 4.60 -1.82
N LEU A 159 -2.83 4.62 -2.99
CA LEU A 159 -1.76 5.58 -3.28
C LEU A 159 -2.27 7.03 -3.32
N TYR A 160 -3.50 7.25 -3.78
CA TYR A 160 -4.14 8.56 -3.70
C TYR A 160 -4.40 8.97 -2.24
N ALA A 161 -4.89 8.05 -1.40
CA ALA A 161 -5.07 8.28 0.02
C ALA A 161 -3.74 8.61 0.72
N PHE A 162 -2.69 7.81 0.49
CA PHE A 162 -1.34 8.08 1.03
C PHE A 162 -0.82 9.46 0.61
N SER A 163 -0.99 9.83 -0.66
CA SER A 163 -0.64 11.16 -1.14
C SER A 163 -1.43 12.25 -0.41
N ALA A 164 -2.74 12.09 -0.25
CA ALA A 164 -3.59 13.09 0.44
C ALA A 164 -3.19 13.24 1.92
N PHE A 165 -3.01 12.14 2.64
CA PHE A 165 -2.57 12.16 4.04
C PHE A 165 -1.20 12.82 4.19
N ALA A 166 -0.24 12.49 3.32
CA ALA A 166 1.08 13.10 3.36
C ALA A 166 1.04 14.62 3.08
N HIS A 167 0.19 15.07 2.15
CA HIS A 167 0.03 16.51 1.88
C HIS A 167 -0.52 17.29 3.09
N THR A 168 -1.27 16.64 3.98
CA THR A 168 -1.74 17.27 5.22
C THR A 168 -0.74 17.25 6.36
N GLY A 169 0.34 16.47 6.24
CA GLY A 169 1.28 16.21 7.33
C GLY A 169 0.74 15.24 8.40
N VAL A 170 -0.37 14.55 8.13
CA VAL A 170 -0.90 13.50 9.03
C VAL A 170 -0.02 12.25 8.99
N ILE A 171 0.62 11.96 7.85
CA ILE A 171 1.64 10.92 7.72
C ILE A 171 2.89 11.48 7.04
N ASP A 172 4.04 10.93 7.39
CA ASP A 172 5.33 11.19 6.77
C ASP A 172 5.74 10.06 5.80
N VAL A 173 5.23 8.84 6.02
CA VAL A 173 5.54 7.65 5.23
C VAL A 173 4.40 6.64 5.24
N ALA A 174 4.23 5.92 4.12
CA ALA A 174 3.30 4.82 4.00
C ALA A 174 4.00 3.49 3.72
N VAL A 175 3.39 2.39 4.16
CA VAL A 175 3.81 1.02 3.87
C VAL A 175 2.66 0.30 3.17
N LEU A 176 2.96 -0.35 2.05
CA LEU A 176 1.96 -1.11 1.30
C LEU A 176 2.45 -2.53 1.09
N VAL A 177 1.75 -3.47 1.71
CA VAL A 177 2.03 -4.90 1.56
C VAL A 177 1.16 -5.49 0.47
N THR A 178 1.72 -6.31 -0.40
CA THR A 178 0.99 -7.07 -1.41
C THR A 178 1.71 -8.39 -1.70
N ARG A 179 1.27 -9.15 -2.71
CA ARG A 179 1.91 -10.41 -3.12
C ARG A 179 3.13 -10.16 -4.02
N SER A 180 4.22 -10.88 -3.78
CA SER A 180 5.33 -10.95 -4.75
C SER A 180 4.97 -11.86 -5.93
N ALA A 181 5.61 -11.61 -7.08
CA ALA A 181 5.56 -12.53 -8.23
C ALA A 181 6.15 -13.91 -7.89
N ALA A 182 7.00 -14.00 -6.86
CA ALA A 182 7.58 -15.25 -6.38
C ALA A 182 6.53 -16.25 -5.87
N LEU A 183 5.28 -15.81 -5.60
CA LEU A 183 4.17 -16.71 -5.25
C LEU A 183 3.51 -17.38 -6.48
N ASN A 184 3.80 -16.93 -7.71
CA ASN A 184 3.18 -17.49 -8.90
C ASN A 184 3.42 -19.00 -9.10
N PRO A 185 4.63 -19.55 -8.86
CA PRO A 185 4.85 -20.99 -8.87
C PRO A 185 3.97 -21.75 -7.86
N VAL A 186 3.80 -21.19 -6.65
CA VAL A 186 2.92 -21.76 -5.61
C VAL A 186 1.49 -21.86 -6.14
N PHE A 187 0.94 -20.77 -6.68
CA PHE A 187 -0.43 -20.75 -7.20
C PHE A 187 -0.69 -21.73 -8.35
N ARG A 188 0.35 -22.04 -9.15
CA ARG A 188 0.26 -23.03 -10.23
C ARG A 188 0.22 -24.47 -9.69
N GLN A 189 0.89 -24.73 -8.57
CA GLN A 189 1.02 -26.06 -7.97
C GLN A 189 -0.10 -26.42 -6.99
N LEU A 190 -0.75 -25.43 -6.36
CA LEU A 190 -1.84 -25.65 -5.39
C LEU A 190 -3.12 -26.27 -5.96
N GLY A 191 -3.25 -26.36 -7.28
CA GLY A 191 -4.37 -27.03 -7.93
C GLY A 191 -5.70 -26.28 -7.80
N GLU A 192 -6.71 -26.99 -7.29
CA GLU A 192 -8.10 -26.52 -7.22
C GLU A 192 -8.34 -25.55 -6.07
N SER A 193 -9.16 -24.54 -6.35
CA SER A 193 -9.60 -23.58 -5.35
C SER A 193 -10.81 -24.09 -4.57
N LEU A 194 -10.94 -23.62 -3.33
CA LEU A 194 -11.98 -24.03 -2.41
C LEU A 194 -12.98 -22.91 -2.17
N ASP A 195 -14.22 -23.26 -1.88
CA ASP A 195 -15.26 -22.35 -1.38
C ASP A 195 -15.05 -22.04 0.12
N ARG A 196 -15.96 -21.25 0.72
CA ARG A 196 -15.91 -20.89 2.15
C ARG A 196 -16.03 -22.09 3.09
N ASN A 197 -16.62 -23.19 2.63
CA ASN A 197 -16.82 -24.42 3.41
C ASN A 197 -15.65 -25.40 3.24
N GLY A 198 -14.69 -25.12 2.34
CA GLY A 198 -13.57 -26.00 2.04
C GLY A 198 -13.86 -27.04 0.94
N ASN A 199 -14.99 -26.92 0.24
CA ASN A 199 -15.29 -27.78 -0.92
C ASN A 199 -14.67 -27.19 -2.18
N VAL A 200 -14.43 -28.03 -3.19
CA VAL A 200 -13.96 -27.57 -4.51
C VAL A 200 -14.92 -26.53 -5.09
N GLU A 201 -14.39 -25.40 -5.52
CA GLU A 201 -15.15 -24.37 -6.21
C GLU A 201 -15.32 -24.76 -7.68
N TRP A 202 -16.57 -24.89 -8.13
CA TRP A 202 -16.89 -25.28 -9.50
C TRP A 202 -17.26 -24.06 -10.36
N LYS A 203 -16.78 -24.06 -11.61
CA LYS A 203 -17.18 -23.10 -12.64
C LYS A 203 -18.55 -23.49 -13.21
N ARG A 204 -19.21 -22.54 -13.89
CA ARG A 204 -20.53 -22.79 -14.53
C ARG A 204 -20.52 -23.91 -15.57
N ASN A 205 -19.36 -24.21 -16.16
CA ASN A 205 -19.18 -25.28 -17.13
C ASN A 205 -18.92 -26.66 -16.49
N GLY A 206 -18.99 -26.78 -15.15
CA GLY A 206 -18.80 -28.04 -14.45
C GLY A 206 -17.34 -28.44 -14.19
N GLU A 207 -16.37 -27.58 -14.53
CA GLU A 207 -14.96 -27.81 -14.23
C GLU A 207 -14.57 -27.17 -12.89
N PRO A 208 -13.59 -27.73 -12.15
CA PRO A 208 -13.05 -27.08 -10.96
C PRO A 208 -12.35 -25.76 -11.34
N ARG A 209 -12.50 -24.73 -10.52
CA ARG A 209 -11.76 -23.48 -10.65
C ARG A 209 -10.36 -23.66 -10.08
N MET A 210 -9.34 -23.41 -10.89
CA MET A 210 -7.95 -23.52 -10.44
C MET A 210 -7.48 -22.28 -9.67
N ILE A 211 -6.57 -22.44 -8.72
CA ILE A 211 -6.02 -21.33 -7.91
C ILE A 211 -5.36 -20.26 -8.76
N ARG A 212 -4.60 -20.67 -9.77
CA ARG A 212 -3.98 -19.74 -10.75
C ARG A 212 -4.97 -18.78 -11.41
N GLU A 213 -6.25 -19.15 -11.51
CA GLU A 213 -7.29 -18.29 -12.10
C GLU A 213 -7.77 -17.20 -11.12
N LYS A 214 -7.66 -17.44 -9.80
CA LYS A 214 -7.99 -16.45 -8.75
C LYS A 214 -6.91 -15.38 -8.60
N TYR A 215 -5.65 -15.76 -8.80
CA TYR A 215 -4.48 -14.90 -8.65
C TYR A 215 -3.96 -14.42 -10.01
N GLY A 216 -4.89 -13.94 -10.86
CA GLY A 216 -4.64 -13.55 -12.24
C GLY A 216 -4.18 -12.10 -12.43
N ALA A 217 -4.00 -11.70 -13.69
CA ALA A 217 -3.43 -10.41 -14.08
C ALA A 217 -4.20 -9.16 -13.61
N SER A 218 -5.48 -9.29 -13.27
CA SER A 218 -6.36 -8.19 -12.84
C SER A 218 -6.39 -7.97 -11.32
N THR A 219 -5.53 -8.68 -10.57
CA THR A 219 -5.47 -8.60 -9.10
C THR A 219 -4.23 -7.85 -8.63
N THR A 220 -4.24 -7.39 -7.38
CA THR A 220 -3.12 -6.70 -6.74
C THR A 220 -1.92 -7.62 -6.53
N TRP A 221 -0.76 -7.24 -7.05
CA TRP A 221 0.55 -7.88 -6.80
C TRP A 221 1.68 -6.89 -7.10
N MET A 222 2.92 -7.21 -6.71
CA MET A 222 4.04 -6.28 -6.73
C MET A 222 4.27 -5.60 -8.07
N GLY A 223 4.24 -6.31 -9.20
CA GLY A 223 4.49 -5.67 -10.50
C GLY A 223 3.40 -4.68 -10.92
N LYS A 224 2.17 -4.84 -10.45
CA LYS A 224 1.09 -3.85 -10.62
C LYS A 224 1.32 -2.61 -9.75
N LEU A 225 1.88 -2.79 -8.56
CA LEU A 225 2.23 -1.72 -7.66
C LEU A 225 3.46 -0.93 -8.17
N LEU A 226 4.54 -1.63 -8.55
CA LEU A 226 5.76 -1.01 -9.09
C LEU A 226 5.48 -0.17 -10.33
N TYR A 227 4.60 -0.63 -11.23
CA TYR A 227 4.15 0.18 -12.37
C TYR A 227 3.63 1.56 -11.94
N ARG A 228 2.81 1.61 -10.87
CA ARG A 228 2.20 2.83 -10.35
C ARG A 228 3.20 3.69 -9.58
N LEU A 229 4.05 3.09 -8.76
CA LEU A 229 5.12 3.79 -8.03
C LEU A 229 6.15 4.40 -8.98
N ASN A 230 6.54 3.68 -10.04
CA ASN A 230 7.43 4.18 -11.09
C ASN A 230 6.80 5.37 -11.83
N ALA A 231 5.51 5.30 -12.11
CA ALA A 231 4.75 6.43 -12.64
C ALA A 231 4.59 7.60 -11.64
N GLY A 232 4.89 7.38 -10.35
CA GLY A 232 4.80 8.39 -9.30
C GLY A 232 3.36 8.65 -8.82
N ARG A 233 2.48 7.64 -8.90
CA ARG A 233 1.07 7.77 -8.48
C ARG A 233 0.89 7.98 -6.97
N ASN A 234 1.92 7.71 -6.18
CA ASN A 234 2.04 8.07 -4.78
C ASN A 234 2.47 9.53 -4.56
N GLY A 235 2.23 10.46 -5.49
CA GLY A 235 2.87 11.78 -5.58
C GLY A 235 3.20 12.41 -4.22
N GLY A 236 4.37 13.00 -3.98
CA GLY A 236 4.77 13.47 -2.64
C GLY A 236 5.08 12.39 -1.60
N CYS A 237 4.16 11.46 -1.31
CA CYS A 237 4.25 10.50 -0.21
C CYS A 237 5.38 9.47 -0.40
N PRO A 238 6.31 9.30 0.58
CA PRO A 238 7.21 8.16 0.65
C PRO A 238 6.47 6.84 0.84
N VAL A 239 6.81 5.82 0.07
CA VAL A 239 6.16 4.50 0.13
C VAL A 239 7.19 3.37 0.21
N LEU A 240 7.06 2.52 1.23
CA LEU A 240 7.74 1.24 1.32
C LEU A 240 6.81 0.14 0.80
N ALA A 241 7.13 -0.41 -0.37
CA ALA A 241 6.39 -1.51 -0.96
C ALA A 241 6.98 -2.86 -0.53
N ILE A 242 6.13 -3.75 -0.05
CA ILE A 242 6.54 -5.06 0.49
C ILE A 242 5.75 -6.17 -0.21
N GLY A 243 6.46 -7.13 -0.80
CA GLY A 243 5.89 -8.29 -1.49
C GLY A 243 6.03 -9.55 -0.64
N ILE A 244 4.92 -10.15 -0.26
CA ILE A 244 4.86 -11.44 0.45
C ILE A 244 5.45 -12.54 -0.46
N GLY A 245 6.49 -13.22 0.01
CA GLY A 245 7.16 -14.32 -0.70
C GLY A 245 6.73 -15.71 -0.21
N PRO A 246 7.22 -16.78 -0.87
CA PRO A 246 6.89 -18.16 -0.51
C PRO A 246 7.27 -18.58 0.91
N LYS A 247 8.32 -18.00 1.50
CA LYS A 247 8.74 -18.27 2.90
C LYS A 247 7.79 -17.70 3.96
N CYS A 248 6.68 -17.10 3.54
CA CYS A 248 5.58 -16.76 4.43
C CYS A 248 4.53 -17.89 4.53
N ILE A 249 4.69 -19.00 3.79
CA ILE A 249 3.75 -20.12 3.76
C ILE A 249 4.28 -21.27 4.60
N GLU A 250 3.65 -21.58 5.73
CA GLU A 250 4.16 -22.51 6.75
C GLU A 250 4.26 -23.96 6.26
N ASP A 251 3.26 -24.40 5.51
CA ASP A 251 3.11 -25.77 5.00
C ASP A 251 3.60 -25.91 3.56
N TRP A 252 4.36 -24.92 3.05
CA TRP A 252 4.98 -24.99 1.74
C TRP A 252 6.42 -25.50 1.83
N PRO A 253 6.84 -26.48 1.01
CA PRO A 253 8.22 -26.91 0.98
C PRO A 253 9.13 -25.74 0.60
N HIS A 254 10.02 -25.38 1.51
CA HIS A 254 11.11 -24.45 1.28
C HIS A 254 12.34 -25.29 0.98
N ASP A 255 12.56 -25.63 -0.29
CA ASP A 255 13.81 -26.30 -0.66
C ASP A 255 14.99 -25.39 -0.27
N CYS A 256 15.94 -25.97 0.50
CA CYS A 256 17.19 -25.35 0.94
C CYS A 256 18.17 -25.12 -0.22
#